data_AF-A0A760S4F3-F1
#
_entry.id   AF-A0A760S4F3-F1
#
_cell.length_a   1.000
_cell.length_b   1.000
_cell.length_c   1.000
_cell.angle_alpha   90.00
_cell.angle_beta   90.00
_cell.angle_gamma   90.00
#
_symmetry.space_group_name_H-M   'P 1'
#
loop_
_entity.id
_entity.type
_entity.pdbx_description
1 polymer ?
#
loop_
_entity_poly.entity_id
_entity_poly.type
_entity_poly.pdbx_seq_one_letter_code
_entity_poly.pdbx_strand_id
1 'polypeptide(L)'
;MKGASLIAPFGLRMPEVLKEKIAERAKSNGRSMNAEIVQILEDTVTCEQLLDGFMLDDAKRSGGVQSLSKNELEEMMERVVRKALSEFTLSSIDQDGSVEGKKPT
;
A
#
# COMPACT_ATOMS: atom_id res chain seq x y z
N MET A 1 -18.58 2.70 8.54
CA MET A 1 -18.26 2.22 9.91
C MET A 1 -19.53 1.67 10.55
N LYS A 2 -19.75 0.35 10.55
CA LYS A 2 -20.83 -0.25 11.37
C LYS A 2 -20.37 -0.23 12.84
N GLY A 3 -21.22 0.20 13.78
CA GLY A 3 -20.91 0.21 15.21
C GLY A 3 -20.30 1.51 15.78
N ALA A 4 -20.03 2.54 14.96
CA ALA A 4 -19.50 3.81 15.47
C ALA A 4 -20.43 4.51 16.48
N SER A 5 -21.74 4.21 16.45
CA SER A 5 -22.73 4.71 17.41
C SER A 5 -22.59 4.12 18.82
N LEU A 6 -21.82 3.03 19.00
CA LEU A 6 -21.59 2.39 20.30
C LEU A 6 -20.33 2.90 21.01
N ILE A 7 -19.54 3.74 20.33
CA ILE A 7 -18.29 4.30 20.86
C ILE A 7 -18.61 5.69 21.41
N ALA A 8 -18.19 5.96 22.65
CA ALA A 8 -18.35 7.28 23.25
C ALA A 8 -17.62 8.34 22.41
N PRO A 9 -18.23 9.51 22.15
CA PRO A 9 -17.58 10.59 21.41
C PRO A 9 -16.27 11.04 22.07
N PHE A 10 -15.22 11.22 21.27
CA PHE A 10 -13.95 11.75 21.73
C PHE A 10 -13.87 13.26 21.50
N GLY A 11 -13.65 14.04 22.56
CA GLY A 11 -13.52 15.49 22.48
C GLY A 11 -12.13 15.92 22.03
N LEU A 12 -11.94 16.15 20.72
CA LEU A 12 -10.67 16.62 20.15
C LEU A 12 -10.64 18.15 20.04
N ARG A 13 -9.59 18.79 20.55
CA ARG A 13 -9.31 20.21 20.33
C ARG A 13 -8.41 20.36 19.11
N MET A 14 -8.84 21.18 18.15
CA MET A 14 -8.15 21.34 16.87
C MET A 14 -8.16 22.82 16.45
N PRO A 15 -7.07 23.36 15.88
CA PRO A 15 -7.08 24.67 15.24
C PRO A 15 -8.10 24.72 14.09
N GLU A 16 -8.82 25.83 13.94
CA GLU A 16 -9.89 25.95 12.93
C GLU A 16 -9.39 25.69 11.50
N VAL A 17 -8.21 26.21 11.15
CA VAL A 17 -7.60 26.00 9.82
C VAL A 17 -7.38 24.51 9.53
N LEU A 18 -7.02 23.71 10.54
CA LEU A 18 -6.81 22.27 10.36
C LEU A 18 -8.14 21.53 10.23
N LYS A 19 -9.14 21.95 11.01
CA LYS A 19 -10.49 21.38 10.96
C LYS A 19 -11.14 21.58 9.60
N GLU A 20 -11.02 22.77 9.01
CA GLU A 20 -11.53 23.08 7.67
C GLU A 20 -10.86 22.19 6.60
N LYS A 21 -9.54 22.07 6.63
CA LYS A 21 -8.80 21.19 5.70
C LYS A 21 -9.24 19.73 5.77
N ILE A 22 -9.45 19.20 6.98
CA ILE A 22 -9.92 17.83 7.17
C ILE A 22 -11.38 17.70 6.71
N ALA A 23 -12.23 18.71 6.95
CA ALA A 23 -13.61 18.71 6.48
C ALA A 23 -13.71 18.63 4.96
N GLU A 24 -12.92 19.46 4.25
CA GLU A 24 -12.87 19.47 2.79
C GLU A 24 -12.37 18.14 2.23
N ARG A 25 -11.29 17.61 2.81
CA ARG A 25 -10.73 16.30 2.42
C ARG A 25 -11.73 15.16 2.63
N ALA A 26 -12.40 15.13 3.79
CA ALA A 26 -13.43 14.14 4.08
C ALA A 26 -14.58 14.20 3.06
N LYS A 27 -15.04 15.41 2.72
CA LYS A 27 -16.07 15.63 1.69
C LYS A 27 -15.62 15.15 0.31
N SER A 28 -14.39 15.47 -0.09
CA SER A 28 -13.79 15.00 -1.34
C SER A 28 -13.71 13.48 -1.42
N ASN A 29 -13.48 12.82 -0.28
CA ASN A 29 -13.37 11.37 -0.18
C ASN A 29 -14.71 10.66 0.04
N GLY A 30 -15.83 11.40 0.12
CA GLY A 30 -17.15 10.82 0.41
C GLY A 30 -17.26 10.18 1.81
N ARG A 31 -16.45 10.64 2.77
CA ARG A 31 -16.40 10.13 4.15
C ARG A 31 -16.95 11.14 5.14
N SER A 32 -17.41 10.68 6.29
CA SER A 32 -17.64 11.57 7.43
C SER A 32 -16.30 12.09 7.96
N MET A 33 -16.31 13.28 8.57
CA MET A 33 -15.10 13.84 9.18
C MET A 33 -14.45 12.87 10.19
N ASN A 34 -15.26 12.17 10.99
CA ASN A 34 -14.76 11.16 11.93
C ASN A 34 -14.08 9.99 11.21
N ALA A 35 -14.66 9.49 10.11
CA ALA A 35 -14.07 8.38 9.35
C ALA A 35 -12.75 8.79 8.68
N GLU A 36 -12.65 10.02 8.19
CA GLU A 36 -11.40 10.54 7.61
C GLU A 36 -10.31 10.72 8.69
N ILE A 37 -10.66 11.24 9.87
CA ILE A 37 -9.71 11.36 10.99
C ILE A 37 -9.18 9.98 11.38
N VAL A 38 -10.05 8.99 11.53
CA VAL A 38 -9.65 7.62 11.87
C VAL A 38 -8.73 7.05 10.79
N GLN A 39 -9.07 7.19 9.51
CA GLN A 39 -8.23 6.70 8.42
C GLN A 39 -6.83 7.31 8.44
N ILE A 40 -6.72 8.64 8.61
CA ILE A 40 -5.42 9.33 8.66
C ILE A 40 -4.56 8.80 9.82
N LEU A 41 -5.17 8.57 10.98
CA LEU A 41 -4.47 8.04 12.15
C LEU A 41 -4.05 6.58 11.94
N GLU A 42 -4.93 5.74 11.40
CA GLU A 42 -4.64 4.33 11.08
C GLU A 42 -3.51 4.21 10.05
N ASP A 43 -3.55 5.03 8.99
CA ASP A 43 -2.52 5.07 7.95
C ASP A 43 -1.17 5.46 8.57
N THR A 44 -1.15 6.49 9.42
CA THR A 44 0.09 6.98 10.06
C THR A 44 0.71 5.91 10.97
N VAL A 45 -0.09 5.33 11.87
CA VAL A 45 0.38 4.31 12.82
C VAL A 45 0.83 3.04 12.08
N THR A 46 0.09 2.63 11.05
CA THR A 46 0.44 1.45 10.25
C THR A 46 1.73 1.69 9.45
N CYS A 47 1.91 2.88 8.88
CA CYS A 47 3.13 3.26 8.19
C CYS A 47 4.34 3.27 9.14
N GLU A 48 4.21 3.81 10.35
CA GLU A 48 5.28 3.77 11.37
C GLU A 48 5.64 2.32 11.73
N GLN A 49 4.66 1.46 11.97
CA GLN A 49 4.88 0.04 12.26
C GLN A 49 5.55 -0.71 11.11
N LEU A 50 5.18 -0.40 9.87
CA LEU A 50 5.82 -0.97 8.70
C LEU A 50 7.28 -0.51 8.62
N LEU A 51 7.55 0.78 8.77
CA LEU A 51 8.91 1.33 8.77
C LEU A 51 9.78 0.69 9.86
N ASP A 52 9.27 0.58 11.09
CA ASP A 52 9.98 -0.10 12.18
C ASP A 52 10.22 -1.57 11.88
N GLY A 53 9.23 -2.26 11.29
CA GLY A 53 9.36 -3.65 10.86
C GLY A 53 10.44 -3.84 9.80
N PHE A 54 10.50 -2.98 8.79
CA PHE A 54 11.56 -2.99 7.76
C PHE A 54 12.93 -2.74 8.38
N MET A 55 13.06 -1.77 9.29
CA MET A 55 14.34 -1.46 9.96
C MET A 55 14.81 -2.58 10.90
N LEU A 56 13.88 -3.28 11.56
CA LEU A 56 14.19 -4.41 12.44
C LEU A 56 14.53 -5.70 11.67
N ASP A 57 13.91 -5.93 10.52
CA ASP A 57 14.26 -7.05 9.64
C ASP A 57 15.63 -6.84 8.99
N ASP A 58 15.99 -5.60 8.61
CA ASP A 58 17.32 -5.29 8.06
C ASP A 58 18.46 -5.56 9.07
N ALA A 59 18.23 -5.26 10.35
CA ALA A 59 19.18 -5.53 11.43
C ALA A 59 19.37 -7.03 11.72
N LYS A 60 18.33 -7.85 11.49
CA LYS A 60 18.42 -9.32 11.67
C LYS A 60 18.89 -10.06 10.42
N ARG A 61 18.74 -9.47 9.24
CA ARG A 61 18.95 -10.16 7.95
C ARG A 61 20.25 -9.81 7.25
N SER A 62 20.98 -8.75 7.62
CA SER A 62 22.24 -8.41 6.95
C SER A 62 23.36 -8.00 7.91
N GLY A 63 24.45 -8.77 7.89
CA GLY A 63 25.78 -8.26 8.20
C GLY A 63 26.25 -7.28 7.12
N GLY A 64 25.57 -6.14 7.01
CA GLY A 64 25.87 -5.09 6.03
C GLY A 64 24.68 -4.77 5.14
N VAL A 65 23.97 -3.68 5.48
CA VAL A 65 23.03 -3.01 4.57
C VAL A 65 23.86 -2.44 3.42
N GLN A 66 23.93 -3.14 2.29
CA GLN A 66 24.32 -2.50 1.04
C GLN A 66 23.15 -1.63 0.60
N SER A 67 23.36 -0.31 0.59
CA SER A 67 22.49 0.62 -0.13
C SER A 67 22.46 0.17 -1.59
N LEU A 68 21.30 -0.32 -2.05
CA LEU A 68 21.11 -0.64 -3.46
C LEU A 68 21.35 0.63 -4.26
N SER A 69 22.26 0.56 -5.22
CA SER A 69 22.36 1.59 -6.24
C SER A 69 21.03 1.68 -6.99
N LYS A 70 20.75 2.84 -7.58
CA LYS A 70 19.55 3.04 -8.39
C LYS A 70 19.35 1.91 -9.42
N ASN A 71 20.44 1.43 -10.01
CA ASN A 71 20.43 0.37 -11.02
C ASN A 71 20.00 -0.97 -10.42
N GLU A 72 20.50 -1.33 -9.24
CA GLU A 72 20.12 -2.59 -8.57
C GLU A 72 18.66 -2.57 -8.09
N LEU A 73 18.15 -1.39 -7.71
CA LEU A 73 16.74 -1.21 -7.40
C LEU A 73 15.87 -1.36 -8.65
N GLU A 74 16.27 -0.77 -9.79
CA GLU A 74 15.56 -0.92 -11.06
C GLU A 74 15.50 -2.39 -11.51
N GLU A 75 16.60 -3.13 -11.41
CA GLU A 75 16.66 -4.57 -11.73
C GLU A 75 15.76 -5.40 -10.78
N MET A 76 15.77 -5.10 -9.48
CA MET A 76 14.92 -5.79 -8.52
C MET A 76 13.43 -5.54 -8.82
N MET A 77 13.07 -4.30 -9.13
CA MET A 77 11.70 -3.92 -9.44
C MET A 77 11.23 -4.60 -10.74
N GLU A 78 12.08 -4.68 -11.76
CA GLU A 78 11.78 -5.39 -13.01
C GLU A 78 11.51 -6.89 -12.75
N ARG A 79 12.32 -7.54 -11.91
CA ARG A 79 12.14 -8.95 -11.55
C ARG A 79 10.83 -9.20 -10.79
N VAL A 80 10.50 -8.31 -9.85
CA VAL A 80 9.25 -8.41 -9.07
C VAL A 80 8.04 -8.23 -9.98
N VAL A 81 8.06 -7.22 -10.87
CA VAL A 81 6.97 -6.98 -11.83
C VAL A 81 6.80 -8.15 -12.78
N ARG A 82 7.89 -8.69 -13.35
CA ARG A 82 7.85 -9.87 -14.23
C ARG A 82 7.25 -11.09 -13.52
N LYS A 83 7.65 -11.31 -12.26
CA LYS A 83 7.14 -12.43 -11.46
C LYS A 83 5.65 -12.27 -11.18
N ALA A 84 5.22 -11.09 -10.72
CA ALA A 84 3.82 -10.78 -10.47
C ALA A 84 2.95 -10.93 -11.73
N LEU A 85 3.46 -10.49 -12.89
CA LEU A 85 2.77 -10.67 -14.17
C LEU A 85 2.70 -12.15 -14.56
N SER A 86 3.77 -12.92 -14.40
CA SER A 86 3.78 -14.35 -14.72
C SER A 86 2.85 -15.18 -13.84
N GLU A 87 2.66 -14.79 -12.59
CA GLU A 87 1.72 -15.44 -11.67
C GLU A 87 0.26 -15.05 -11.98
N PHE A 88 0.05 -13.85 -12.53
CA PHE A 88 -1.28 -13.34 -12.87
C PHE A 88 -1.77 -13.80 -14.26
N THR A 89 -0.87 -13.92 -15.24
CA THR A 89 -1.18 -14.47 -16.55
C THR A 89 -0.91 -15.97 -16.54
N LEU A 90 -1.96 -16.78 -16.35
CA LEU A 90 -1.95 -18.22 -16.65
C LEU A 90 -1.81 -18.44 -18.17
N SER A 91 -0.62 -18.19 -18.70
CA SER A 91 -0.20 -18.68 -20.00
C SER A 91 1.32 -18.57 -20.08
N SER A 92 1.99 -19.72 -20.14
CA SER A 92 3.35 -19.80 -20.64
C SER A 92 3.39 -19.06 -21.99
N ILE A 93 4.08 -17.94 -22.03
CA ILE A 93 4.55 -17.39 -23.29
C ILE A 93 5.84 -18.15 -23.55
N ASP A 94 5.73 -19.26 -24.27
CA ASP A 94 6.89 -19.90 -24.86
C ASP A 94 7.54 -18.92 -25.85
N GLN A 95 8.87 -18.87 -25.86
CA GLN A 95 9.65 -17.86 -26.57
C GLN A 95 9.64 -17.98 -28.11
N ASP A 96 8.79 -18.84 -28.69
CA ASP A 96 8.55 -18.84 -30.13
C ASP A 96 7.08 -18.47 -30.39
N GLY A 97 6.86 -17.36 -31.10
CA GLY A 97 5.53 -16.80 -31.37
C GLY A 97 4.65 -17.66 -32.27
N SER A 98 4.25 -18.86 -31.84
CA SER A 98 3.30 -19.73 -32.53
C SER A 98 2.06 -19.95 -31.66
N VAL A 99 0.98 -19.27 -32.01
CA VAL A 99 -0.34 -19.50 -31.41
C VAL A 99 -0.93 -20.77 -32.03
N GLU A 100 -0.80 -21.92 -31.36
CA GLU A 100 -1.55 -23.11 -31.75
C GLU A 100 -3.00 -22.98 -31.27
N GLY A 101 -3.86 -22.52 -32.18
CA GLY A 101 -5.31 -22.56 -32.00
C GLY A 101 -5.82 -24.00 -32.03
N LYS A 102 -6.19 -24.55 -30.87
CA LYS A 102 -7.07 -25.72 -30.82
C LYS A 102 -8.49 -25.29 -31.18
N LYS A 103 -8.94 -25.69 -32.36
CA LYS A 103 -10.35 -25.63 -32.79
C LYS A 103 -11.23 -26.39 -31.78
N PRO A 104 -12.42 -25.88 -31.44
CA PRO A 104 -13.41 -26.67 -30.72
C PRO A 104 -14.00 -27.70 -31.69
N THR A 105 -14.08 -28.96 -31.25
CA THR A 105 -14.97 -29.97 -31.82
C THR A 105 -15.96 -30.37 -30.75
#